data_AF-A0AAV6NZM0-F1
#
_entry.id   AF-A0AAV6NZM0-F1
#
_cell.length_a   1.000
_cell.length_b   1.000
_cell.length_c   1.000
_cell.angle_alpha   90.00
_cell.angle_beta   90.00
_cell.angle_gamma   90.00
#
_symmetry.space_group_name_H-M   'P 1'
#
loop_
_entity.id
_entity.type
_entity.pdbx_description
1 polymer ?
#
loop_
_entity_poly.entity_id
_entity_poly.type
_entity_poly.pdbx_seq_one_letter_code
_entity_poly.pdbx_strand_id
1 'polypeptide(L)'
;MASSLSTFHLFDRKGEVPSMAISRFLSKEGKKNEKAKEMAGSISNFSKKLLPSLFCLVVVGLTPEAPDVQSPSCSSNLREILPTPYSDLSGLACSLIWQQTFSFHFYQDDQNVTTLVLAGKHAYRWIGIGFSGDGKMVGSSAIVAWIERDGVSGLRQYYLEGKNMSRVIPDKGDLHFTTASPAVVVHGELLYIAFQLKFSTSLSHQPILIAVGSGNPLRNGLLPKHVNSTTTHIEFSTGRVARQPMNPSELRRYHGMAAIIGWGILTPAGLLIARYFRHVEPSWYYFHSSTQFVGFFIGIISISLGRNLYQRTNATFLGHKFLGYTVFFLAGLEVCQFMGRPSRESIRRQYWNFVHYWVGRTAMVLGVSNVFVGFHGVNADQGLKICFFVAFVTLLIALIFFEGRMRRKNEIPKAIIDQPPVFRVAKLPIPNNLPSSTKVLQSVGSADALPSVRFNDVLITF
;
A
#
# COMPACT_ATOMS: atom_id res chain seq x y z
N MET A 1 19.95 -4.78 -53.58
CA MET A 1 21.01 -5.27 -52.66
C MET A 1 20.31 -6.21 -51.68
N ALA A 2 20.18 -7.52 -51.92
CA ALA A 2 21.22 -8.56 -51.89
C ALA A 2 21.91 -8.62 -50.51
N SER A 3 22.00 -9.73 -49.75
CA SER A 3 21.42 -11.10 -49.85
C SER A 3 21.30 -11.67 -48.39
N SER A 4 20.90 -12.90 -48.05
CA SER A 4 20.62 -14.16 -48.78
C SER A 4 19.66 -15.07 -47.97
N LEU A 5 19.42 -16.31 -48.41
CA LEU A 5 18.69 -17.38 -47.69
C LEU A 5 19.64 -18.40 -47.03
N SER A 6 19.09 -19.22 -46.12
CA SER A 6 19.44 -20.65 -46.02
C SER A 6 18.31 -21.47 -45.38
N THR A 7 17.47 -22.07 -46.22
CA THR A 7 16.46 -23.06 -45.83
C THR A 7 17.07 -24.46 -45.93
N PHE A 8 17.09 -25.24 -44.85
CA PHE A 8 17.61 -26.62 -44.92
C PHE A 8 16.54 -27.58 -45.46
N HIS A 9 16.85 -28.22 -46.59
CA HIS A 9 16.05 -29.30 -47.16
C HIS A 9 16.13 -30.57 -46.31
N LEU A 10 14.99 -31.26 -46.18
CA LEU A 10 14.91 -32.64 -45.70
C LEU A 10 13.88 -33.41 -46.54
N PHE A 11 14.31 -33.83 -47.72
CA PHE A 11 13.64 -34.84 -48.55
C PHE A 11 14.72 -35.72 -49.18
N ASP A 12 14.69 -37.02 -48.90
CA ASP A 12 15.46 -38.02 -49.61
C ASP A 12 14.52 -38.83 -50.53
N ARG A 13 15.06 -39.32 -51.66
CA ARG A 13 14.32 -40.06 -52.69
C ARG A 13 14.13 -41.52 -52.30
N LYS A 14 13.18 -41.78 -51.39
CA LYS A 14 12.33 -42.99 -51.36
C LYS A 14 11.15 -42.71 -50.44
N GLY A 15 9.94 -42.99 -50.91
CA GLY A 15 8.69 -42.49 -50.32
C GLY A 15 8.22 -43.17 -49.03
N GLU A 16 9.05 -43.22 -48.00
CA GLU A 16 8.66 -43.65 -46.65
C GLU A 16 9.12 -42.65 -45.58
N VAL A 17 8.17 -42.03 -44.89
CA VAL A 17 8.46 -41.21 -43.71
C VAL A 17 8.75 -42.15 -42.54
N PRO A 18 9.90 -42.04 -41.84
CA PRO A 18 10.17 -42.89 -40.69
C PRO A 18 9.21 -42.54 -39.55
N SER A 19 8.20 -43.41 -39.34
CA SER A 19 7.22 -43.36 -38.24
C SER A 19 7.85 -43.08 -36.85
N MET A 20 9.09 -43.52 -36.66
CA MET A 20 9.87 -43.29 -35.44
C MET A 20 10.24 -41.81 -35.19
N ALA A 21 10.28 -40.95 -36.21
CA ALA A 21 10.56 -39.52 -36.07
C ALA A 21 9.33 -38.73 -35.58
N ILE A 22 8.16 -38.99 -36.18
CA ILE A 22 6.89 -38.35 -35.81
C ILE A 22 6.47 -38.76 -34.38
N SER A 23 6.54 -40.05 -34.05
CA SER A 23 6.24 -40.53 -32.68
C SER A 23 7.19 -39.93 -31.62
N ARG A 24 8.48 -39.74 -31.93
CA ARG A 24 9.41 -39.02 -31.05
C ARG A 24 9.09 -37.54 -30.89
N PHE A 25 8.60 -36.87 -31.95
CA PHE A 25 8.20 -35.46 -31.88
C PHE A 25 6.91 -35.28 -31.05
N LEU A 26 5.87 -36.07 -31.35
CA LEU A 26 4.61 -36.08 -30.60
C LEU A 26 4.80 -36.51 -29.13
N SER A 27 5.71 -37.45 -28.83
CA SER A 27 6.08 -37.78 -27.44
C SER A 27 6.80 -36.63 -26.74
N LYS A 28 7.61 -35.84 -27.47
CA LYS A 28 8.26 -34.64 -26.94
C LYS A 28 7.25 -33.55 -26.61
N GLU A 29 6.27 -33.30 -27.48
CA GLU A 29 5.20 -32.32 -27.25
C GLU A 29 4.23 -32.78 -26.16
N GLY A 30 3.84 -34.06 -26.15
CA GLY A 30 3.05 -34.68 -25.08
C GLY A 30 3.69 -34.47 -23.71
N LYS A 31 4.97 -34.83 -23.55
CA LYS A 31 5.72 -34.60 -22.30
C LYS A 31 5.91 -33.11 -21.96
N LYS A 32 5.86 -32.21 -22.95
CA LYS A 32 5.95 -30.75 -22.73
C LYS A 32 4.61 -30.21 -22.21
N ASN A 33 3.48 -30.68 -22.75
CA ASN A 33 2.13 -30.33 -22.31
C ASN A 33 1.78 -30.95 -20.96
N GLU A 34 2.23 -32.18 -20.69
CA GLU A 34 2.08 -32.86 -19.42
C GLU A 34 2.84 -32.12 -18.31
N LYS A 35 4.13 -31.78 -18.55
CA LYS A 35 4.89 -30.90 -17.63
C LYS A 35 4.26 -29.52 -17.46
N ALA A 36 3.65 -28.93 -18.50
CA ALA A 36 2.95 -27.66 -18.38
C ALA A 36 1.69 -27.78 -17.48
N LYS A 37 0.92 -28.87 -17.60
CA LYS A 37 -0.21 -29.16 -16.70
C LYS A 37 0.26 -29.42 -15.26
N GLU A 38 1.32 -30.19 -15.07
CA GLU A 38 1.89 -30.49 -13.75
C GLU A 38 2.44 -29.22 -13.07
N MET A 39 3.11 -28.36 -13.84
CA MET A 39 3.58 -27.04 -13.39
C MET A 39 2.42 -26.09 -13.06
N ALA A 40 1.36 -26.05 -13.87
CA ALA A 40 0.15 -25.28 -13.57
C ALA A 40 -0.58 -25.81 -12.32
N GLY A 41 -0.64 -27.13 -12.11
CA GLY A 41 -1.17 -27.77 -10.90
C GLY A 41 -0.35 -27.44 -9.65
N SER A 42 0.99 -27.45 -9.76
CA SER A 42 1.90 -27.04 -8.69
C SER A 42 1.77 -25.55 -8.35
N ILE A 43 1.68 -24.66 -9.36
CA ILE A 43 1.42 -23.23 -9.17
C ILE A 43 0.05 -22.99 -8.53
N SER A 44 -1.00 -23.72 -8.95
CA SER A 44 -2.32 -23.74 -8.31
C SER A 44 -2.23 -24.13 -6.84
N ASN A 45 -1.54 -25.22 -6.51
CA ASN A 45 -1.48 -25.74 -5.14
C ASN A 45 -0.55 -24.92 -4.22
N PHE A 46 0.51 -24.33 -4.77
CA PHE A 46 1.35 -23.38 -4.04
C PHE A 46 0.58 -22.08 -3.76
N SER A 47 -0.12 -21.54 -4.77
CA SER A 47 -1.02 -20.40 -4.62
C SER A 47 -2.08 -20.65 -3.54
N LYS A 48 -2.84 -21.75 -3.67
CA LYS A 48 -3.92 -22.14 -2.74
C LYS A 48 -3.48 -22.46 -1.31
N LYS A 49 -2.18 -22.69 -1.05
CA LYS A 49 -1.66 -22.95 0.31
C LYS A 49 -0.89 -21.77 0.91
N LEU A 50 -0.15 -21.01 0.12
CA LEU A 50 0.62 -19.86 0.62
C LEU A 50 -0.21 -18.58 0.69
N LEU A 51 -1.09 -18.31 -0.29
CA LEU A 51 -1.88 -17.07 -0.27
C LEU A 51 -2.83 -16.99 0.93
N PRO A 52 -3.69 -17.98 1.27
CA PRO A 52 -4.60 -17.81 2.41
C PRO A 52 -3.86 -17.60 3.74
N SER A 53 -2.69 -18.23 3.91
CA SER A 53 -1.86 -18.03 5.12
C SER A 53 -1.19 -16.65 5.21
N LEU A 54 -0.95 -15.97 4.08
CA LEU A 54 -0.34 -14.63 4.06
C LEU A 54 -1.39 -13.51 3.97
N PHE A 55 -2.58 -13.81 3.44
CA PHE A 55 -3.68 -12.86 3.24
C PHE A 55 -4.63 -12.77 4.44
N CYS A 56 -4.77 -13.83 5.25
CA CYS A 56 -5.61 -13.82 6.46
C CYS A 56 -5.14 -12.85 7.56
N LEU A 57 -3.93 -12.29 7.46
CA LEU A 57 -3.34 -11.42 8.49
C LEU A 57 -3.45 -9.92 8.17
N VAL A 58 -4.16 -9.54 7.11
CA VAL A 58 -4.30 -8.13 6.65
C VAL A 58 -5.73 -7.58 6.77
N VAL A 59 -6.73 -8.42 7.06
CA VAL A 59 -8.15 -7.99 7.11
C VAL A 59 -8.84 -8.45 8.41
N VAL A 60 -8.53 -7.77 9.52
CA VAL A 60 -9.44 -7.66 10.67
C VAL A 60 -9.48 -6.20 11.11
N GLY A 61 -10.48 -5.48 10.59
CA GLY A 61 -10.74 -4.08 10.86
C GLY A 61 -12.22 -3.75 10.68
N LEU A 62 -13.09 -4.70 11.00
CA LEU A 62 -14.53 -4.50 11.04
C LEU A 62 -14.86 -3.67 12.29
N THR A 63 -15.02 -2.36 12.12
CA THR A 63 -15.73 -1.53 13.09
C THR A 63 -17.23 -1.83 12.97
N PRO A 64 -17.95 -2.04 14.09
CA PRO A 64 -19.40 -2.17 14.02
C PRO A 64 -20.01 -0.86 13.53
N GLU A 65 -20.99 -0.95 12.62
CA GLU A 65 -21.83 0.18 12.26
C GLU A 65 -22.63 0.60 13.50
N ALA A 66 -22.49 1.86 13.89
CA ALA A 66 -23.34 2.47 14.90
C ALA A 66 -24.76 2.65 14.33
N PRO A 67 -25.81 2.65 15.17
CA PRO A 67 -27.19 2.86 14.71
C PRO A 67 -27.34 4.21 14.00
N ASP A 68 -28.27 4.27 13.05
CA ASP A 68 -28.51 5.41 12.17
C ASP A 68 -28.85 6.68 12.97
N VAL A 69 -27.86 7.57 13.09
CA VAL A 69 -28.03 8.91 13.63
C VAL A 69 -28.05 9.88 12.45
N GLN A 70 -29.15 10.62 12.27
CA GLN A 70 -29.35 11.56 11.16
C GLN A 70 -28.09 12.41 10.90
N SER A 71 -27.42 12.07 9.80
CA SER A 71 -26.22 12.74 9.31
C SER A 71 -26.61 13.77 8.24
N PRO A 72 -25.90 14.91 8.16
CA PRO A 72 -26.16 15.87 7.10
C PRO A 72 -25.83 15.25 5.73
N SER A 73 -26.78 15.31 4.81
CA SER A 73 -26.71 14.66 3.50
C SER A 73 -26.85 15.69 2.37
N CYS A 74 -26.27 15.37 1.22
CA CYS A 74 -26.48 16.08 -0.04
C CYS A 74 -27.82 15.73 -0.74
N SER A 75 -28.62 14.82 -0.16
CA SER A 75 -29.93 14.39 -0.67
C SER A 75 -31.12 14.98 0.09
N SER A 76 -30.90 15.93 1.00
CA SER A 76 -31.98 16.53 1.80
C SER A 76 -32.87 17.45 0.94
N ASN A 77 -34.19 17.31 1.03
CA ASN A 77 -35.12 18.18 0.32
C ASN A 77 -35.16 19.59 0.94
N LEU A 78 -34.35 20.51 0.41
CA LEU A 78 -34.27 21.89 0.93
C LEU A 78 -35.59 22.67 0.80
N ARG A 79 -36.51 22.27 -0.10
CA ARG A 79 -37.81 22.93 -0.28
C ARG A 79 -38.73 22.83 0.94
N GLU A 80 -38.58 21.78 1.75
CA GLU A 80 -39.36 21.58 2.99
C GLU A 80 -38.71 22.22 4.22
N ILE A 81 -37.42 22.57 4.13
CA ILE A 81 -36.59 22.97 5.27
C ILE A 81 -36.31 24.47 5.30
N LEU A 82 -36.10 25.09 4.13
CA LEU A 82 -35.66 26.48 4.02
C LEU A 82 -36.71 27.36 3.33
N PRO A 83 -36.76 28.67 3.65
CA PRO A 83 -37.63 29.63 2.96
C PRO A 83 -37.05 30.01 1.59
N THR A 84 -37.89 30.55 0.69
CA THR A 84 -37.44 31.23 -0.54
C THR A 84 -36.48 32.38 -0.22
N PRO A 85 -35.38 32.58 -0.98
CA PRO A 85 -35.01 31.90 -2.23
C PRO A 85 -34.24 30.57 -2.02
N TYR A 86 -34.04 30.12 -0.77
CA TYR A 86 -33.20 28.96 -0.45
C TYR A 86 -33.93 27.59 -0.52
N SER A 87 -35.24 27.61 -0.75
CA SER A 87 -36.07 26.42 -0.98
C SER A 87 -35.83 25.82 -2.37
N ASP A 88 -36.04 26.61 -3.43
CA ASP A 88 -36.11 26.09 -4.80
C ASP A 88 -34.77 26.14 -5.53
N LEU A 89 -33.88 25.26 -5.06
CA LEU A 89 -32.46 25.31 -5.35
C LEU A 89 -32.01 24.18 -6.30
N SER A 90 -32.72 24.10 -7.42
CA SER A 90 -32.56 23.13 -8.52
C SER A 90 -31.28 23.37 -9.32
N GLY A 91 -30.12 23.10 -8.72
CA GLY A 91 -28.81 23.28 -9.36
C GLY A 91 -27.63 23.48 -8.41
N LEU A 92 -27.82 23.41 -7.09
CA LEU A 92 -26.70 23.55 -6.15
C LEU A 92 -25.77 22.33 -6.21
N ALA A 93 -24.48 22.62 -6.38
CA ALA A 93 -23.44 21.65 -6.14
C ALA A 93 -23.38 21.36 -4.63
N CYS A 94 -23.21 20.09 -4.25
CA CYS A 94 -23.07 19.70 -2.85
C CYS A 94 -21.76 18.98 -2.58
N SER A 95 -21.16 19.28 -1.43
CA SER A 95 -20.02 18.58 -0.87
C SER A 95 -20.24 18.24 0.61
N LEU A 96 -19.94 16.99 0.97
CA LEU A 96 -19.77 16.60 2.36
C LEU A 96 -18.38 17.01 2.84
N ILE A 97 -18.32 17.88 3.86
CA ILE A 97 -17.09 18.45 4.39
C ILE A 97 -16.85 18.02 5.84
N TRP A 98 -15.62 18.22 6.32
CA TRP A 98 -15.19 17.92 7.69
C TRP A 98 -15.55 16.49 8.14
N GLN A 99 -14.95 15.48 7.49
CA GLN A 99 -15.22 14.06 7.79
C GLN A 99 -16.70 13.67 7.67
N GLN A 100 -17.42 14.29 6.72
CA GLN A 100 -18.86 14.07 6.47
C GLN A 100 -19.78 14.52 7.62
N THR A 101 -19.29 15.37 8.54
CA THR A 101 -20.11 15.92 9.65
C THR A 101 -20.88 17.18 9.28
N PHE A 102 -20.67 17.71 8.07
CA PHE A 102 -21.38 18.86 7.49
C PHE A 102 -21.68 18.60 6.01
N SER A 103 -22.87 19.01 5.54
CA SER A 103 -23.18 19.13 4.12
C SER A 103 -23.17 20.60 3.71
N PHE A 104 -22.52 20.90 2.60
CA PHE A 104 -22.39 22.26 2.09
C PHE A 104 -22.87 22.30 0.64
N HIS A 105 -24.02 22.93 0.44
CA HIS A 105 -24.60 23.19 -0.87
C HIS A 105 -24.24 24.62 -1.29
N PHE A 106 -23.91 24.83 -2.56
CA PHE A 106 -23.65 26.16 -3.09
C PHE A 106 -23.96 26.27 -4.58
N TYR A 107 -24.25 27.48 -5.04
CA TYR A 107 -24.48 27.83 -6.44
C TYR A 107 -24.04 29.25 -6.72
N GLN A 108 -23.56 29.49 -7.94
CA GLN A 108 -23.10 30.79 -8.40
C GLN A 108 -23.87 31.18 -9.65
N ASP A 109 -24.37 32.41 -9.69
CA ASP A 109 -24.98 32.98 -10.88
C ASP A 109 -23.96 33.76 -11.73
N ASP A 110 -24.41 34.20 -12.91
CA ASP A 110 -23.61 34.99 -13.85
C ASP A 110 -23.31 36.42 -13.35
N GLN A 111 -23.82 36.83 -12.18
CA GLN A 111 -23.62 38.14 -11.55
C GLN A 111 -22.64 38.09 -10.36
N ASN A 112 -21.90 36.99 -10.22
CA ASN A 112 -21.00 36.68 -9.10
C ASN A 112 -21.71 36.61 -7.72
N VAL A 113 -23.02 36.36 -7.68
CA VAL A 113 -23.75 36.06 -6.45
C VAL A 113 -23.62 34.58 -6.16
N THR A 114 -23.13 34.25 -4.96
CA THR A 114 -23.00 32.88 -4.48
C THR A 114 -24.06 32.62 -3.41
N THR A 115 -25.01 31.73 -3.72
CA THR A 115 -25.97 31.18 -2.75
C THR A 115 -25.29 30.04 -2.00
N LEU A 116 -25.40 30.03 -0.68
CA LEU A 116 -24.65 29.14 0.22
C LEU A 116 -25.62 28.55 1.25
N VAL A 117 -25.58 27.23 1.42
CA VAL A 117 -26.32 26.52 2.47
C VAL A 117 -25.38 25.54 3.18
N LEU A 118 -25.08 25.80 4.45
CA LEU A 118 -24.34 24.90 5.32
C LEU A 118 -25.30 24.21 6.29
N ALA A 119 -25.22 22.89 6.40
CA ALA A 119 -25.93 22.13 7.43
C ALA A 119 -24.97 21.28 8.27
N GLY A 120 -25.19 21.26 9.58
CA GLY A 120 -24.41 20.48 10.55
C GLY A 120 -25.16 20.32 11.86
N LYS A 121 -24.65 19.48 12.78
CA LYS A 121 -25.36 19.16 14.02
C LYS A 121 -25.55 20.37 14.95
N HIS A 122 -26.78 20.61 15.39
CA HIS A 122 -27.15 21.69 16.31
C HIS A 122 -26.75 21.44 17.78
N ALA A 123 -26.12 20.29 18.09
CA ALA A 123 -25.49 20.06 19.40
C ALA A 123 -24.43 21.14 19.75
N TYR A 124 -23.91 21.84 18.75
CA TYR A 124 -23.05 23.01 18.93
C TYR A 124 -23.89 24.29 19.05
N ARG A 125 -23.58 25.11 20.05
CA ARG A 125 -24.30 26.36 20.34
C ARG A 125 -24.17 27.40 19.22
N TRP A 126 -23.05 27.37 18.49
CA TRP A 126 -22.90 28.09 17.23
C TRP A 126 -22.07 27.30 16.21
N ILE A 127 -22.34 27.56 14.94
CA ILE A 127 -21.59 27.10 13.77
C ILE A 127 -21.14 28.33 12.98
N GLY A 128 -19.86 28.38 12.60
CA GLY A 128 -19.28 29.47 11.84
C GLY A 128 -18.61 28.99 10.57
N ILE A 129 -18.79 29.76 9.49
CA ILE A 129 -18.17 29.57 8.18
C ILE A 129 -17.33 30.81 7.82
N GLY A 130 -16.06 30.62 7.48
CA GLY A 130 -15.13 31.70 7.15
C GLY A 130 -14.57 31.58 5.74
N PHE A 131 -14.31 32.74 5.13
CA PHE A 131 -13.70 32.86 3.81
C PHE A 131 -12.29 33.45 4.01
N SER A 132 -11.28 32.68 3.61
CA SER A 132 -9.87 32.96 3.89
C SER A 132 -9.05 33.02 2.62
N GLY A 133 -8.16 34.00 2.49
CA GLY A 133 -7.24 34.11 1.34
C GLY A 133 -6.08 33.09 1.39
N ASP A 134 -5.66 32.65 2.58
CA ASP A 134 -4.47 31.80 2.78
C ASP A 134 -4.76 30.51 3.57
N GLY A 135 -6.04 30.24 3.86
CA GLY A 135 -6.49 29.11 4.67
C GLY A 135 -6.29 29.26 6.18
N LYS A 136 -5.86 30.43 6.68
CA LYS A 136 -5.70 30.72 8.12
C LYS A 136 -6.83 31.61 8.63
N MET A 137 -7.10 31.52 9.93
CA MET A 137 -8.10 32.34 10.63
C MET A 137 -7.82 33.85 10.55
N VAL A 138 -6.56 34.26 10.76
CA VAL A 138 -6.21 35.69 10.90
C VAL A 138 -6.26 36.39 9.54
N GLY A 139 -6.96 37.52 9.48
CA GLY A 139 -7.20 38.28 8.24
C GLY A 139 -8.37 37.76 7.40
N SER A 140 -9.15 36.79 7.89
CA SER A 140 -10.34 36.27 7.21
C SER A 140 -11.62 36.97 7.67
N SER A 141 -12.66 36.88 6.84
CA SER A 141 -14.03 37.26 7.22
C SER A 141 -14.90 36.02 7.40
N ALA A 142 -15.80 36.02 8.39
CA ALA A 142 -16.63 34.87 8.71
C ALA A 142 -18.07 35.25 9.06
N ILE A 143 -18.98 34.29 8.88
CA ILE A 143 -20.38 34.36 9.28
C ILE A 143 -20.60 33.29 10.34
N VAL A 144 -21.20 33.68 11.45
CA VAL A 144 -21.55 32.78 12.56
C VAL A 144 -23.05 32.77 12.72
N ALA A 145 -23.64 31.58 12.78
CA ALA A 145 -25.03 31.37 13.12
C ALA A 145 -25.16 30.59 14.43
N TRP A 146 -26.19 30.91 15.20
CA TRP A 146 -26.48 30.32 16.51
C TRP A 146 -27.97 30.39 16.80
N ILE A 147 -28.41 29.70 17.85
CA ILE A 147 -29.80 29.74 18.31
C ILE A 147 -29.87 30.01 19.81
N GLU A 148 -30.73 30.96 20.17
CA GLU A 148 -31.05 31.30 21.55
C GLU A 148 -32.07 30.32 22.15
N ARG A 149 -32.20 30.33 23.49
CA ARG A 149 -33.02 29.34 24.21
C ARG A 149 -34.53 29.48 23.96
N ASP A 150 -34.95 30.62 23.47
CA ASP A 150 -36.30 30.97 23.03
C ASP A 150 -36.60 30.54 21.58
N GLY A 151 -35.62 29.93 20.89
CA GLY A 151 -35.73 29.55 19.49
C GLY A 151 -35.39 30.68 18.51
N VAL A 152 -35.03 31.88 18.99
CA VAL A 152 -34.61 32.98 18.12
C VAL A 152 -33.24 32.66 17.53
N SER A 153 -33.17 32.62 16.19
CA SER A 153 -31.92 32.40 15.48
C SER A 153 -31.13 33.69 15.30
N GLY A 154 -29.84 33.66 15.60
CA GLY A 154 -28.91 34.74 15.31
C GLY A 154 -27.98 34.40 14.14
N LEU A 155 -27.65 35.38 13.32
CA LEU A 155 -26.60 35.31 12.30
C LEU A 155 -25.84 36.63 12.28
N ARG A 156 -24.50 36.57 12.26
CA ARG A 156 -23.64 37.78 12.30
C ARG A 156 -22.32 37.57 11.56
N GLN A 157 -21.83 38.64 10.95
CA GLN A 157 -20.52 38.70 10.30
C GLN A 157 -19.42 39.12 11.28
N TYR A 158 -18.21 38.62 11.06
CA TYR A 158 -17.03 38.86 11.89
C TYR A 158 -15.76 39.04 11.05
N TYR A 159 -14.93 40.01 11.44
CA TYR A 159 -13.58 40.17 10.92
C TYR A 159 -12.58 39.59 11.90
N LEU A 160 -11.80 38.62 11.44
CA LEU A 160 -10.91 37.80 12.28
C LEU A 160 -9.50 38.41 12.31
N GLU A 161 -9.36 39.59 12.91
CA GLU A 161 -8.09 40.32 13.03
C GLU A 161 -7.05 39.59 13.91
N GLY A 162 -7.49 38.66 14.77
CA GLY A 162 -6.61 37.90 15.64
C GLY A 162 -7.29 36.71 16.31
N LYS A 163 -6.51 35.95 17.08
CA LYS A 163 -6.99 34.76 17.81
C LYS A 163 -7.60 35.08 19.18
N ASN A 164 -7.43 36.30 19.68
CA ASN A 164 -8.02 36.76 20.93
C ASN A 164 -9.45 37.25 20.68
N MET A 165 -10.37 37.04 21.62
CA MET A 165 -11.78 37.40 21.49
C MET A 165 -12.01 38.89 21.15
N SER A 166 -11.19 39.80 21.70
CA SER A 166 -11.23 41.24 21.40
C SER A 166 -10.76 41.60 19.98
N ARG A 167 -10.13 40.66 19.26
CA ARG A 167 -9.65 40.80 17.87
C ARG A 167 -10.53 40.00 16.89
N VAL A 168 -11.71 39.57 17.34
CA VAL A 168 -12.77 38.96 16.52
C VAL A 168 -13.91 39.99 16.50
N ILE A 169 -13.88 40.86 15.51
CA ILE A 169 -14.65 42.11 15.49
C ILE A 169 -16.04 41.81 14.90
N PRO A 170 -17.15 41.95 15.67
CA PRO A 170 -18.50 41.78 15.15
C PRO A 170 -18.85 42.87 14.13
N ASP A 171 -19.75 42.55 13.21
CA ASP A 171 -20.35 43.46 12.22
C ASP A 171 -19.34 44.11 11.25
N LYS A 172 -18.15 43.51 11.14
CA LYS A 172 -17.06 43.94 10.25
C LYS A 172 -16.61 42.78 9.38
N GLY A 173 -16.12 43.07 8.19
CA GLY A 173 -15.52 42.11 7.26
C GLY A 173 -15.85 42.43 5.81
N ASP A 174 -15.29 41.65 4.89
CA ASP A 174 -15.28 41.91 3.45
C ASP A 174 -16.32 41.05 2.70
N LEU A 175 -17.26 40.46 3.42
CA LEU A 175 -18.38 39.72 2.83
C LEU A 175 -19.57 40.67 2.69
N HIS A 176 -20.19 40.67 1.50
CA HIS A 176 -21.30 41.55 1.16
C HIS A 176 -22.56 40.72 0.91
N PHE A 177 -23.54 40.81 1.81
CA PHE A 177 -24.84 40.17 1.63
C PHE A 177 -25.62 40.83 0.47
N THR A 178 -26.48 40.05 -0.18
CA THR A 178 -27.46 40.57 -1.14
C THR A 178 -28.71 41.11 -0.41
N THR A 179 -29.75 41.47 -1.16
CA THR A 179 -31.07 41.82 -0.62
C THR A 179 -31.84 40.61 -0.04
N ALA A 180 -31.40 39.37 -0.33
CA ALA A 180 -31.99 38.18 0.25
C ALA A 180 -31.60 38.06 1.73
N SER A 181 -32.59 38.05 2.63
CA SER A 181 -32.36 37.92 4.07
C SER A 181 -31.83 36.52 4.40
N PRO A 182 -30.72 36.40 5.15
CA PRO A 182 -30.22 35.10 5.62
C PRO A 182 -31.25 34.32 6.44
N ALA A 183 -31.25 33.00 6.30
CA ALA A 183 -32.12 32.09 7.04
C ALA A 183 -31.30 31.12 7.90
N VAL A 184 -31.76 30.87 9.12
CA VAL A 184 -31.16 29.92 10.05
C VAL A 184 -32.29 29.08 10.65
N VAL A 185 -32.28 27.77 10.39
CA VAL A 185 -33.42 26.88 10.68
C VAL A 185 -32.93 25.59 11.35
N VAL A 186 -33.64 25.12 12.38
CA VAL A 186 -33.44 23.77 12.93
C VAL A 186 -34.39 22.81 12.25
N HIS A 187 -33.88 21.67 11.79
CA HIS A 187 -34.69 20.56 11.33
C HIS A 187 -34.06 19.24 11.79
N GLY A 188 -34.76 18.52 12.67
CA GLY A 188 -34.20 17.37 13.39
C GLY A 188 -33.00 17.76 14.26
N GLU A 189 -31.91 16.99 14.20
CA GLU A 189 -30.65 17.32 14.88
C GLU A 189 -29.79 18.38 14.15
N LEU A 190 -30.22 18.88 12.99
CA LEU A 190 -29.40 19.72 12.12
C LEU A 190 -29.79 21.20 12.19
N LEU A 191 -28.77 22.05 12.25
CA LEU A 191 -28.86 23.49 11.99
C LEU A 191 -28.52 23.74 10.52
N TYR A 192 -29.46 24.34 9.79
CA TYR A 192 -29.27 24.83 8.44
C TYR A 192 -29.01 26.34 8.46
N ILE A 193 -28.00 26.79 7.72
CA ILE A 193 -27.56 28.17 7.64
C ILE A 193 -27.50 28.54 6.16
N ALA A 194 -28.39 29.41 5.70
CA ALA A 194 -28.55 29.78 4.31
C ALA A 194 -28.39 31.29 4.11
N PHE A 195 -27.58 31.70 3.15
CA PHE A 195 -27.34 33.12 2.84
C PHE A 195 -26.82 33.30 1.40
N GLN A 196 -26.86 34.55 0.93
CA GLN A 196 -26.28 34.94 -0.36
C GLN A 196 -25.20 35.99 -0.16
N LEU A 197 -24.06 35.81 -0.84
CA LEU A 197 -22.97 36.78 -0.88
C LEU A 197 -22.68 37.22 -2.31
N LYS A 198 -22.41 38.50 -2.51
CA LYS A 198 -21.90 39.03 -3.77
C LYS A 198 -20.39 39.20 -3.70
N PHE A 199 -19.68 38.59 -4.65
CA PHE A 199 -18.23 38.71 -4.79
C PHE A 199 -17.86 39.59 -6.00
N SER A 200 -16.65 40.14 -6.01
CA SER A 200 -16.14 40.91 -7.16
C SER A 200 -15.92 40.04 -8.41
N THR A 201 -15.61 38.76 -8.19
CA THR A 201 -15.48 37.71 -9.22
C THR A 201 -15.99 36.39 -8.66
N SER A 202 -16.54 35.51 -9.51
CA SER A 202 -16.94 34.17 -9.11
C SER A 202 -15.76 33.40 -8.49
N LEU A 203 -16.00 32.85 -7.31
CA LEU A 203 -15.06 31.98 -6.60
C LEU A 203 -14.70 30.79 -7.50
N SER A 204 -13.40 30.47 -7.59
CA SER A 204 -12.93 29.22 -8.21
C SER A 204 -12.39 28.28 -7.15
N HIS A 205 -11.26 28.64 -6.53
CA HIS A 205 -10.62 27.89 -5.47
C HIS A 205 -10.63 28.74 -4.19
N GLN A 206 -11.46 28.36 -3.21
CA GLN A 206 -11.65 29.14 -1.99
C GLN A 206 -11.36 28.28 -0.75
N PRO A 207 -10.38 28.68 0.08
CA PRO A 207 -10.23 28.17 1.44
C PRO A 207 -11.42 28.58 2.30
N ILE A 208 -12.18 27.59 2.77
CA ILE A 208 -13.32 27.74 3.68
C ILE A 208 -12.91 27.27 5.07
N LEU A 209 -13.05 28.15 6.06
CA LEU A 209 -12.90 27.83 7.47
C LEU A 209 -14.25 27.34 8.01
N ILE A 210 -14.24 26.33 8.87
CA ILE A 210 -15.43 25.91 9.64
C ILE A 210 -15.03 25.85 11.10
N ALA A 211 -15.89 26.35 11.98
CA ALA A 211 -15.69 26.28 13.42
C ALA A 211 -17.01 26.03 14.15
N VAL A 212 -16.95 25.38 15.29
CA VAL A 212 -18.09 25.14 16.18
C VAL A 212 -17.76 25.53 17.61
N GLY A 213 -18.74 26.02 18.35
CA GLY A 213 -18.56 26.46 19.75
C GLY A 213 -19.61 25.95 20.72
N SER A 214 -19.25 25.98 22.00
CA SER A 214 -20.07 25.50 23.13
C SER A 214 -20.84 26.61 23.87
N GLY A 215 -20.81 27.85 23.39
CA GLY A 215 -21.60 28.96 23.94
C GLY A 215 -21.82 30.06 22.91
N ASN A 216 -23.05 30.56 22.81
CA ASN A 216 -23.49 31.61 21.88
C ASN A 216 -22.61 32.87 21.99
N PRO A 217 -22.58 33.72 20.94
CA PRO A 217 -22.06 35.08 21.05
C PRO A 217 -22.61 35.83 22.26
N LEU A 218 -21.76 36.64 22.87
CA LEU A 218 -22.13 37.48 24.01
C LEU A 218 -23.06 38.63 23.56
N ARG A 219 -23.80 39.24 24.50
CA ARG A 219 -24.73 40.35 24.21
C ARG A 219 -24.09 41.55 23.49
N ASN A 220 -22.78 41.74 23.63
CA ASN A 220 -21.99 42.76 22.94
C ASN A 220 -21.39 42.29 21.60
N GLY A 221 -21.87 41.16 21.06
CA GLY A 221 -21.41 40.56 19.82
C GLY A 221 -20.11 39.76 19.91
N LEU A 222 -19.37 39.79 21.03
CA LEU A 222 -18.10 39.05 21.14
C LEU A 222 -18.31 37.54 21.04
N LEU A 223 -17.48 36.89 20.22
CA LEU A 223 -17.58 35.46 19.92
C LEU A 223 -16.68 34.62 20.84
N PRO A 224 -17.23 33.71 21.67
CA PRO A 224 -16.43 32.77 22.45
C PRO A 224 -15.56 31.87 21.56
N LYS A 225 -14.43 31.41 22.09
CA LYS A 225 -13.51 30.52 21.37
C LYS A 225 -14.24 29.22 20.95
N HIS A 226 -14.03 28.81 19.71
CA HIS A 226 -14.49 27.52 19.19
C HIS A 226 -13.90 26.33 19.97
N VAL A 227 -14.66 25.25 20.09
CA VAL A 227 -14.19 23.97 20.65
C VAL A 227 -13.46 23.14 19.60
N ASN A 228 -13.85 23.25 18.33
CA ASN A 228 -13.20 22.57 17.21
C ASN A 228 -13.31 23.40 15.93
N SER A 229 -12.36 23.22 15.01
CA SER A 229 -12.29 23.97 13.76
C SER A 229 -11.48 23.23 12.69
N THR A 230 -11.80 23.43 11.42
CA THR A 230 -11.01 22.95 10.27
C THR A 230 -10.92 24.02 9.18
N THR A 231 -9.86 23.96 8.38
CA THR A 231 -9.81 24.59 7.05
C THR A 231 -10.10 23.51 6.01
N THR A 232 -10.95 23.80 5.04
CA THR A 232 -11.19 22.96 3.86
C THR A 232 -11.03 23.79 2.59
N HIS A 233 -10.71 23.16 1.46
CA HIS A 233 -10.57 23.85 0.18
C HIS A 233 -11.68 23.35 -0.73
N ILE A 234 -12.45 24.26 -1.31
CA ILE A 234 -13.58 23.92 -2.18
C ILE A 234 -13.32 24.50 -3.57
N GLU A 235 -13.45 23.64 -4.58
CA GLU A 235 -13.47 24.03 -5.97
C GLU A 235 -14.92 24.31 -6.37
N PHE A 236 -15.26 25.59 -6.48
CA PHE A 236 -16.62 26.06 -6.72
C PHE A 236 -17.10 25.76 -8.15
N SER A 237 -16.20 25.60 -9.12
CA SER A 237 -16.55 25.19 -10.48
C SER A 237 -17.01 23.73 -10.61
N THR A 238 -16.59 22.83 -9.71
CA THR A 238 -16.83 21.37 -9.83
C THR A 238 -17.68 20.79 -8.71
N GLY A 239 -17.99 21.57 -7.67
CA GLY A 239 -18.65 21.04 -6.47
C GLY A 239 -17.77 20.21 -5.56
N ARG A 240 -16.47 20.07 -5.87
CA ARG A 240 -15.58 19.11 -5.20
C ARG A 240 -14.83 19.77 -4.06
N VAL A 241 -14.81 19.11 -2.90
CA VAL A 241 -13.75 19.35 -1.91
C VAL A 241 -12.42 19.01 -2.57
N ALA A 242 -11.56 20.01 -2.76
CA ALA A 242 -10.18 19.76 -3.15
C ALA A 242 -9.53 18.91 -2.06
N ARG A 243 -9.07 17.70 -2.42
CA ARG A 243 -8.58 16.69 -1.47
C ARG A 243 -7.63 17.33 -0.47
N GLN A 244 -8.05 17.39 0.79
CA GLN A 244 -7.20 17.98 1.83
C GLN A 244 -5.86 17.24 1.83
N PRO A 245 -4.73 17.97 1.77
CA PRO A 245 -3.42 17.33 1.77
C PRO A 245 -3.20 16.64 3.12
N MET A 246 -3.15 15.30 3.15
CA MET A 246 -3.08 14.44 4.35
C MET A 246 -2.43 15.11 5.56
N ASN A 247 -3.13 15.13 6.69
CA ASN A 247 -2.59 15.75 7.89
C ASN A 247 -1.33 15.00 8.38
N PRO A 248 -0.43 15.62 9.17
CA PRO A 248 0.82 15.00 9.56
C PRO A 248 0.68 13.65 10.31
N SER A 249 -0.44 13.42 10.99
CA SER A 249 -0.77 12.14 11.64
C SER A 249 -1.12 11.05 10.65
N GLU A 250 -1.97 11.33 9.66
CA GLU A 250 -2.29 10.41 8.55
C GLU A 250 -1.05 10.06 7.75
N LEU A 251 -0.27 11.08 7.39
CA LEU A 251 0.96 10.93 6.61
C LEU A 251 1.99 10.05 7.34
N ARG A 252 2.10 10.19 8.67
CA ARG A 252 2.90 9.30 9.54
C ARG A 252 2.35 7.88 9.56
N ARG A 253 1.02 7.70 9.67
CA ARG A 253 0.36 6.38 9.66
C ARG A 253 0.61 5.64 8.35
N TYR A 254 0.39 6.30 7.20
CA TYR A 254 0.61 5.70 5.88
C TYR A 254 2.10 5.44 5.58
N HIS A 255 3.00 6.34 5.98
CA HIS A 255 4.45 6.10 5.90
C HIS A 255 4.84 4.80 6.64
N GLY A 256 4.37 4.63 7.87
CA GLY A 256 4.59 3.44 8.70
C GLY A 256 3.97 2.17 8.10
N MET A 257 2.71 2.22 7.66
CA MET A 257 2.05 1.09 6.98
C MET A 257 2.85 0.62 5.74
N ALA A 258 3.25 1.56 4.88
CA ALA A 258 4.05 1.25 3.70
C ALA A 258 5.44 0.68 4.07
N ALA A 259 6.08 1.21 5.13
CA ALA A 259 7.36 0.68 5.61
C ALA A 259 7.24 -0.77 6.12
N ILE A 260 6.19 -1.07 6.89
CA ILE A 260 5.91 -2.42 7.42
C ILE A 260 5.65 -3.40 6.27
N ILE A 261 4.76 -3.04 5.33
CA ILE A 261 4.41 -3.93 4.20
C ILE A 261 5.63 -4.16 3.30
N GLY A 262 6.31 -3.09 2.87
CA GLY A 262 7.48 -3.19 2.00
C GLY A 262 8.68 -3.83 2.68
N TRP A 263 9.26 -3.16 3.68
CA TRP A 263 10.54 -3.54 4.30
C TRP A 263 10.40 -4.55 5.44
N GLY A 264 9.26 -4.55 6.14
CA GLY A 264 9.01 -5.46 7.26
C GLY A 264 8.50 -6.83 6.86
N ILE A 265 7.78 -6.95 5.74
CA ILE A 265 7.07 -8.18 5.34
C ILE A 265 7.52 -8.69 3.96
N LEU A 266 7.41 -7.90 2.90
CA LEU A 266 7.68 -8.36 1.55
C LEU A 266 9.16 -8.64 1.30
N THR A 267 10.07 -7.71 1.63
CA THR A 267 11.50 -7.94 1.34
C THR A 267 12.11 -9.10 2.15
N PRO A 268 11.76 -9.36 3.44
CA PRO A 268 12.20 -10.56 4.13
C PRO A 268 11.56 -11.84 3.58
N ALA A 269 10.26 -11.84 3.24
CA ALA A 269 9.62 -12.99 2.59
C ALA A 269 10.29 -13.34 1.24
N GLY A 270 10.63 -12.33 0.44
CA GLY A 270 11.40 -12.48 -0.79
C GLY A 270 12.79 -13.13 -0.57
N LEU A 271 13.44 -12.85 0.57
CA LEU A 271 14.70 -13.50 0.95
C LEU A 271 14.49 -14.97 1.35
N LEU A 272 13.43 -15.29 2.10
CA LEU A 272 13.08 -16.68 2.45
C LEU A 272 12.81 -17.52 1.19
N ILE A 273 12.11 -16.95 0.20
CA ILE A 273 11.88 -17.59 -1.11
C ILE A 273 13.22 -17.91 -1.80
N ALA A 274 14.12 -16.94 -1.91
CA ALA A 274 15.43 -17.13 -2.57
C ALA A 274 16.40 -18.08 -1.85
N ARG A 275 16.23 -18.28 -0.53
CA ARG A 275 17.04 -19.22 0.28
C ARG A 275 16.48 -20.64 0.22
N TYR A 276 15.19 -20.83 0.54
CA TYR A 276 14.63 -22.17 0.81
C TYR A 276 13.92 -22.81 -0.38
N PHE A 277 13.41 -22.02 -1.33
CA PHE A 277 12.55 -22.51 -2.42
C PHE A 277 13.28 -22.72 -3.75
N ARG A 278 14.62 -22.62 -3.80
CA ARG A 278 15.42 -22.82 -5.03
C ARG A 278 15.20 -24.15 -5.75
N HIS A 279 14.67 -25.16 -5.06
CA HIS A 279 14.32 -26.45 -5.66
C HIS A 279 13.13 -26.38 -6.62
N VAL A 280 12.34 -25.30 -6.59
CA VAL A 280 11.22 -25.05 -7.50
C VAL A 280 11.69 -24.21 -8.70
N GLU A 281 12.61 -24.75 -9.50
CA GLU A 281 13.07 -24.08 -10.74
C GLU A 281 11.98 -24.12 -11.84
N PRO A 282 11.76 -23.02 -12.60
CA PRO A 282 12.32 -21.68 -12.45
C PRO A 282 11.48 -20.77 -11.53
N SER A 283 10.34 -21.24 -11.02
CA SER A 283 9.34 -20.44 -10.31
C SER A 283 9.88 -19.65 -9.11
N TRP A 284 10.86 -20.20 -8.37
CA TRP A 284 11.49 -19.51 -7.24
C TRP A 284 12.06 -18.14 -7.63
N TYR A 285 12.62 -18.02 -8.84
CA TYR A 285 13.23 -16.79 -9.33
C TYR A 285 12.16 -15.72 -9.58
N TYR A 286 11.06 -16.10 -10.23
CA TYR A 286 9.93 -15.20 -10.46
C TYR A 286 9.30 -14.75 -9.14
N PHE A 287 9.00 -15.67 -8.22
CA PHE A 287 8.42 -15.31 -6.92
C PHE A 287 9.34 -14.40 -6.10
N HIS A 288 10.65 -14.68 -6.06
CA HIS A 288 11.63 -13.80 -5.43
C HIS A 288 11.63 -12.40 -6.06
N SER A 289 11.86 -12.31 -7.38
CA SER A 289 11.97 -11.02 -8.06
C SER A 289 10.67 -10.22 -7.98
N SER A 290 9.51 -10.83 -8.20
CA SER A 290 8.21 -10.16 -8.07
C SER A 290 7.99 -9.62 -6.66
N THR A 291 8.29 -10.41 -5.61
CA THR A 291 8.13 -9.96 -4.22
C THR A 291 9.07 -8.81 -3.89
N GLN A 292 10.34 -8.86 -4.34
CA GLN A 292 11.30 -7.78 -4.13
C GLN A 292 10.91 -6.50 -4.89
N PHE A 293 10.44 -6.59 -6.13
CA PHE A 293 9.97 -5.41 -6.89
C PHE A 293 8.75 -4.76 -6.24
N VAL A 294 7.74 -5.53 -5.83
CA VAL A 294 6.57 -4.97 -5.11
C VAL A 294 7.00 -4.33 -3.79
N GLY A 295 7.89 -4.98 -3.03
CA GLY A 295 8.49 -4.41 -1.82
C GLY A 295 9.23 -3.10 -2.07
N PHE A 296 10.03 -3.01 -3.15
CA PHE A 296 10.78 -1.82 -3.53
C PHE A 296 9.88 -0.64 -3.93
N PHE A 297 8.85 -0.86 -4.75
CA PHE A 297 7.91 0.20 -5.13
C PHE A 297 7.07 0.70 -3.94
N ILE A 298 6.65 -0.19 -3.03
CA ILE A 298 6.03 0.21 -1.76
C ILE A 298 7.05 0.97 -0.88
N GLY A 299 8.33 0.60 -0.93
CA GLY A 299 9.44 1.34 -0.31
C GLY A 299 9.59 2.77 -0.85
N ILE A 300 9.46 2.98 -2.16
CA ILE A 300 9.43 4.32 -2.80
C ILE A 300 8.26 5.15 -2.28
N ILE A 301 7.07 4.55 -2.17
CA ILE A 301 5.90 5.22 -1.58
C ILE A 301 6.21 5.61 -0.13
N SER A 302 6.72 4.68 0.68
CA SER A 302 7.06 4.94 2.08
C SER A 302 8.05 6.09 2.25
N ILE A 303 9.19 6.09 1.53
CA ILE A 303 10.19 7.15 1.68
C ILE A 303 9.68 8.51 1.15
N SER A 304 8.80 8.51 0.15
CA SER A 304 8.15 9.73 -0.35
C SER A 304 7.21 10.35 0.68
N LEU A 305 6.38 9.53 1.34
CA LEU A 305 5.52 9.95 2.45
C LEU A 305 6.36 10.47 3.63
N GLY A 306 7.47 9.79 3.96
CA GLY A 306 8.41 10.20 5.01
C GLY A 306 9.09 11.53 4.72
N ARG A 307 9.54 11.77 3.48
CA ARG A 307 10.09 13.06 3.03
C ARG A 307 9.06 14.18 3.14
N ASN A 308 7.81 13.93 2.73
CA ASN A 308 6.74 14.91 2.82
C ASN A 308 6.39 15.23 4.29
N LEU A 309 6.41 14.22 5.17
CA LEU A 309 6.21 14.40 6.61
C LEU A 309 7.31 15.28 7.23
N TYR A 310 8.57 15.03 6.87
CA TYR A 310 9.70 15.84 7.33
C TYR A 310 9.52 17.32 6.91
N GLN A 311 9.20 17.58 5.64
CA GLN A 311 8.98 18.94 5.12
C GLN A 311 7.86 19.70 5.84
N ARG A 312 6.83 19.01 6.35
CA ARG A 312 5.68 19.62 7.03
C ARG A 312 5.85 19.77 8.55
N THR A 313 6.77 19.05 9.16
CA THR A 313 6.90 18.96 10.62
C THR A 313 8.26 19.42 11.15
N ASN A 314 9.29 19.50 10.29
CA ASN A 314 10.69 19.69 10.67
C ASN A 314 11.18 18.73 11.76
N ALA A 315 10.55 17.55 11.88
CA ALA A 315 10.85 16.58 12.93
C ALA A 315 12.29 16.06 12.81
N THR A 316 13.08 16.26 13.85
CA THR A 316 14.52 15.99 13.91
C THR A 316 14.85 14.53 14.20
N PHE A 317 14.36 13.60 13.36
CA PHE A 317 14.61 12.17 13.55
C PHE A 317 15.77 11.65 12.67
N LEU A 318 16.98 12.09 13.02
CA LEU A 318 18.16 11.99 12.15
C LEU A 318 18.61 10.55 11.86
N GLY A 319 18.66 9.67 12.87
CA GLY A 319 19.09 8.28 12.70
C GLY A 319 18.21 7.46 11.75
N HIS A 320 16.89 7.51 11.95
CA HIS A 320 15.90 6.87 11.07
C HIS A 320 15.93 7.42 9.65
N LYS A 321 16.07 8.75 9.51
CA LYS A 321 16.20 9.40 8.20
C LYS A 321 17.44 8.91 7.47
N PHE A 322 18.59 8.86 8.13
CA PHE A 322 19.85 8.36 7.55
C PHE A 322 19.74 6.89 7.15
N LEU A 323 19.34 6.01 8.07
CA LEU A 323 19.13 4.58 7.82
C LEU A 323 18.14 4.34 6.66
N GLY A 324 17.03 5.09 6.61
CA GLY A 324 16.04 4.99 5.53
C GLY A 324 16.61 5.34 4.15
N TYR A 325 17.41 6.40 4.04
CA TYR A 325 18.11 6.73 2.78
C TYR A 325 19.20 5.70 2.43
N THR A 326 19.93 5.17 3.40
CA THR A 326 20.91 4.09 3.18
C THR A 326 20.24 2.83 2.63
N VAL A 327 19.13 2.39 3.24
CA VAL A 327 18.34 1.23 2.78
C VAL A 327 17.83 1.44 1.36
N PHE A 328 17.29 2.64 1.06
CA PHE A 328 16.80 2.97 -0.27
C PHE A 328 17.92 2.95 -1.33
N PHE A 329 19.11 3.47 -0.99
CA PHE A 329 20.29 3.42 -1.86
C PHE A 329 20.73 1.97 -2.15
N LEU A 330 20.87 1.15 -1.10
CA LEU A 330 21.28 -0.26 -1.27
C LEU A 330 20.26 -1.06 -2.10
N ALA A 331 18.96 -0.82 -1.91
CA ALA A 331 17.93 -1.45 -2.74
C ALA A 331 17.91 -0.93 -4.19
N GLY A 332 18.30 0.32 -4.42
CA GLY A 332 18.58 0.83 -5.76
C GLY A 332 19.72 0.08 -6.46
N LEU A 333 20.81 -0.23 -5.74
CA LEU A 333 21.89 -1.08 -6.25
C LEU A 333 21.39 -2.48 -6.61
N GLU A 334 20.51 -3.08 -5.80
CA GLU A 334 19.91 -4.38 -6.11
C GLU A 334 19.08 -4.37 -7.41
N VAL A 335 18.34 -3.29 -7.69
CA VAL A 335 17.62 -3.12 -8.97
C VAL A 335 18.62 -2.97 -10.14
N CYS A 336 19.69 -2.20 -9.98
CA CYS A 336 20.75 -2.12 -10.98
C CYS A 336 21.43 -3.48 -11.21
N GLN A 337 21.65 -4.27 -10.16
CA GLN A 337 22.19 -5.63 -10.26
C GLN A 337 21.24 -6.59 -10.98
N PHE A 338 19.93 -6.48 -10.79
CA PHE A 338 18.94 -7.24 -11.56
C PHE A 338 19.05 -6.94 -13.07
N MET A 339 19.18 -5.67 -13.45
CA MET A 339 19.37 -5.27 -14.86
C MET A 339 20.72 -5.75 -15.42
N GLY A 340 21.80 -5.63 -14.66
CA GLY A 340 23.15 -6.04 -15.05
C GLY A 340 23.47 -7.54 -14.92
N ARG A 341 22.46 -8.40 -14.73
CA ARG A 341 22.61 -9.82 -14.39
C ARG A 341 23.39 -10.61 -15.47
N PRO A 342 24.59 -11.16 -15.16
CA PRO A 342 25.37 -11.95 -16.12
C PRO A 342 24.73 -13.31 -16.47
N SER A 343 25.12 -13.89 -17.60
CA SER A 343 24.81 -15.28 -17.96
C SER A 343 25.26 -16.28 -16.88
N ARG A 344 24.73 -17.52 -16.87
CA ARG A 344 25.04 -18.49 -15.80
C ARG A 344 26.50 -18.99 -15.87
N GLU A 345 27.08 -18.94 -17.05
CA GLU A 345 28.36 -19.51 -17.47
C GLU A 345 29.55 -18.54 -17.28
N SER A 346 29.27 -17.26 -17.00
CA SER A 346 30.29 -16.21 -16.89
C SER A 346 30.96 -16.19 -15.52
N ILE A 347 32.30 -16.02 -15.46
CA ILE A 347 33.02 -15.76 -14.19
C ILE A 347 32.48 -14.51 -13.46
N ARG A 348 32.01 -13.50 -14.20
CA ARG A 348 31.35 -12.30 -13.65
C ARG A 348 30.11 -12.64 -12.82
N ARG A 349 29.47 -13.79 -13.07
CA ARG A 349 28.31 -14.27 -12.31
C ARG A 349 28.66 -14.62 -10.88
N GLN A 350 29.89 -15.08 -10.60
CA GLN A 350 30.33 -15.40 -9.23
C GLN A 350 30.44 -14.12 -8.39
N TYR A 351 31.15 -13.11 -8.89
CA TYR A 351 31.23 -11.78 -8.27
C TYR A 351 29.85 -11.13 -8.12
N TRP A 352 29.00 -11.19 -9.15
CA TRP A 352 27.63 -10.68 -9.10
C TRP A 352 26.80 -11.38 -8.00
N ASN A 353 26.90 -12.71 -7.89
CA ASN A 353 26.20 -13.47 -6.84
C ASN A 353 26.68 -13.07 -5.45
N PHE A 354 27.99 -12.84 -5.25
CA PHE A 354 28.57 -12.42 -3.97
C PHE A 354 28.06 -11.03 -3.56
N VAL A 355 28.13 -10.05 -4.46
CA VAL A 355 27.66 -8.69 -4.18
C VAL A 355 26.15 -8.67 -3.90
N HIS A 356 25.33 -9.29 -4.75
CA HIS A 356 23.87 -9.40 -4.60
C HIS A 356 23.46 -10.07 -3.27
N TYR A 357 24.23 -11.07 -2.83
CA TYR A 357 23.98 -11.75 -1.58
C TYR A 357 24.22 -10.86 -0.36
N TRP A 358 25.33 -10.10 -0.34
CA TRP A 358 25.71 -9.28 0.81
C TRP A 358 25.01 -7.92 0.85
N VAL A 359 24.85 -7.25 -0.31
CA VAL A 359 24.14 -5.96 -0.40
C VAL A 359 22.68 -6.13 -0.03
N GLY A 360 21.97 -7.10 -0.63
CA GLY A 360 20.56 -7.36 -0.34
C GLY A 360 20.28 -7.79 1.10
N ARG A 361 21.19 -8.55 1.73
CA ARG A 361 21.10 -8.87 3.16
C ARG A 361 21.29 -7.66 4.05
N THR A 362 22.30 -6.83 3.74
CA THR A 362 22.57 -5.59 4.47
C THR A 362 21.37 -4.64 4.37
N ALA A 363 20.80 -4.48 3.17
CA ALA A 363 19.58 -3.72 2.94
C ALA A 363 18.39 -4.25 3.75
N MET A 364 18.20 -5.57 3.82
CA MET A 364 17.12 -6.20 4.60
C MET A 364 17.30 -5.96 6.11
N VAL A 365 18.50 -6.22 6.66
CA VAL A 365 18.78 -6.01 8.10
C VAL A 365 18.58 -4.54 8.48
N LEU A 366 19.15 -3.61 7.72
CA LEU A 366 18.98 -2.18 7.95
C LEU A 366 17.51 -1.74 7.76
N GLY A 367 16.79 -2.30 6.79
CA GLY A 367 15.38 -2.00 6.54
C GLY A 367 14.47 -2.38 7.71
N VAL A 368 14.57 -3.61 8.18
CA VAL A 368 13.83 -4.10 9.36
C VAL A 368 14.23 -3.32 10.62
N SER A 369 15.53 -3.05 10.81
CA SER A 369 16.02 -2.25 11.93
C SER A 369 15.47 -0.82 11.90
N ASN A 370 15.36 -0.22 10.71
CA ASN A 370 14.82 1.12 10.55
C ASN A 370 13.32 1.21 10.86
N VAL A 371 12.56 0.12 10.72
CA VAL A 371 11.16 0.04 11.19
C VAL A 371 11.09 0.05 12.72
N PHE A 372 11.94 -0.71 13.42
CA PHE A 372 12.04 -0.66 14.89
C PHE A 372 12.43 0.74 15.40
N VAL A 373 13.46 1.35 14.80
CA VAL A 373 13.86 2.73 15.11
C VAL A 373 12.68 3.68 14.85
N GLY A 374 12.00 3.52 13.71
CA GLY A 374 10.74 4.21 13.37
C GLY A 374 9.73 4.23 14.52
N PHE A 375 9.41 3.06 15.09
CA PHE A 375 8.45 2.93 16.20
C PHE A 375 8.91 3.51 17.53
N HIS A 376 10.21 3.66 17.76
CA HIS A 376 10.76 4.27 18.97
C HIS A 376 10.72 5.80 18.90
N GLY A 377 10.99 6.39 17.73
CA GLY A 377 11.03 7.85 17.56
C GLY A 377 9.69 8.55 17.42
N VAL A 378 8.56 7.82 17.40
CA VAL A 378 7.22 8.40 17.38
C VAL A 378 6.25 7.66 18.29
N ASN A 379 5.25 8.39 18.80
CA ASN A 379 4.01 7.80 19.31
C ASN A 379 3.19 7.22 18.14
N ALA A 380 3.68 6.10 17.59
CA ALA A 380 3.01 5.36 16.54
C ALA A 380 1.77 4.66 17.08
N ASP A 381 0.78 4.49 16.20
CA ASP A 381 -0.42 3.69 16.41
C ASP A 381 -0.08 2.30 16.98
N GLN A 382 -0.80 1.90 18.03
CA GLN A 382 -0.54 0.62 18.71
C GLN A 382 -0.89 -0.57 17.83
N GLY A 383 -1.93 -0.45 16.98
CA GLY A 383 -2.26 -1.47 15.99
C GLY A 383 -1.11 -1.72 15.03
N LEU A 384 -0.47 -0.67 14.48
CA LEU A 384 0.71 -0.82 13.62
C LEU A 384 1.89 -1.51 14.32
N LYS A 385 2.13 -1.21 15.60
CA LYS A 385 3.18 -1.88 16.41
C LYS A 385 2.89 -3.37 16.56
N ILE A 386 1.65 -3.72 16.92
CA ILE A 386 1.21 -5.11 17.10
C ILE A 386 1.27 -5.87 15.77
N CYS A 387 0.73 -5.32 14.68
CA CYS A 387 0.75 -5.94 13.36
C CYS A 387 2.17 -6.22 12.87
N PHE A 388 3.10 -5.27 13.05
CA PHE A 388 4.51 -5.50 12.71
C PHE A 388 5.15 -6.58 13.57
N PHE A 389 4.92 -6.56 14.90
CA PHE A 389 5.50 -7.55 15.80
C PHE A 389 5.03 -8.98 15.47
N VAL A 390 3.74 -9.18 15.23
CA VAL A 390 3.17 -10.48 14.83
C VAL A 390 3.76 -10.95 13.49
N ALA A 391 3.85 -10.06 12.50
CA ALA A 391 4.45 -10.39 11.20
C ALA A 391 5.94 -10.74 11.31
N PHE A 392 6.71 -9.96 12.09
CA PHE A 392 8.13 -10.20 12.35
C PHE A 392 8.38 -11.54 13.04
N VAL A 393 7.63 -11.85 14.11
CA VAL A 393 7.72 -13.15 14.80
C VAL A 393 7.34 -14.30 13.86
N THR A 394 6.31 -14.13 13.02
CA THR A 394 5.90 -15.14 12.04
C THR A 394 7.02 -15.43 11.02
N LEU A 395 7.66 -14.38 10.49
CA LEU A 395 8.79 -14.50 9.56
C LEU A 395 10.02 -15.12 10.23
N LEU A 396 10.28 -14.83 11.50
CA LEU A 396 11.35 -15.42 12.28
C LEU A 396 11.12 -16.92 12.55
N ILE A 397 9.90 -17.31 12.94
CA ILE A 397 9.51 -18.72 13.09
C ILE A 397 9.64 -19.46 11.76
N ALA A 398 9.20 -18.87 10.65
CA ALA A 398 9.36 -19.45 9.31
C ALA A 398 10.85 -19.64 8.96
N LEU A 399 11.70 -18.65 9.25
CA LEU A 399 13.15 -18.74 9.05
C LEU A 399 13.76 -19.90 9.84
N ILE A 400 13.45 -20.02 11.13
CA ILE A 400 13.96 -21.09 12.01
C ILE A 400 13.47 -22.46 11.52
N PHE A 401 12.18 -22.58 11.19
CA PHE A 401 11.57 -23.82 10.69
C PHE A 401 12.22 -24.29 9.38
N PHE A 402 12.36 -23.40 8.40
CA PHE A 402 12.96 -23.76 7.11
C PHE A 402 14.46 -24.04 7.21
N GLU A 403 15.20 -23.31 8.05
CA GLU A 403 16.61 -23.60 8.33
C GLU A 403 16.78 -24.97 8.99
N GLY A 404 16.01 -25.26 10.04
CA GLY A 404 16.04 -26.57 10.72
C GLY A 404 15.54 -27.73 9.85
N ARG A 405 14.68 -27.48 8.86
CA ARG A 405 14.33 -28.47 7.82
C ARG A 405 15.48 -28.66 6.82
N MET A 406 16.15 -27.59 6.42
CA MET A 406 17.27 -27.64 5.46
C MET A 406 18.48 -28.37 6.05
N ARG A 407 18.85 -28.09 7.30
CA ARG A 407 19.97 -28.77 8.00
C ARG A 407 19.74 -30.27 8.15
N ARG A 408 18.57 -30.68 8.67
CA ARG A 408 18.20 -32.11 8.76
C ARG A 408 18.25 -32.84 7.42
N LYS A 409 17.91 -32.19 6.30
CA LYS A 409 18.03 -32.81 4.97
C LYS A 409 19.49 -32.99 4.54
N ASN A 410 20.39 -32.10 4.97
CA ASN A 410 21.82 -32.18 4.67
C ASN A 410 22.55 -33.20 5.57
N GLU A 411 22.03 -33.46 6.77
CA GLU A 411 22.56 -34.44 7.73
C GLU A 411 22.28 -35.90 7.34
N ILE A 412 21.25 -36.17 6.53
CA ILE A 412 20.97 -37.53 6.03
C ILE A 412 22.06 -37.93 5.01
N PRO A 413 22.89 -38.96 5.28
CA PRO A 413 23.93 -39.38 4.34
C PRO A 413 23.30 -39.94 3.06
N LYS A 414 23.74 -39.45 1.89
CA LYS A 414 23.30 -39.96 0.57
C LYS A 414 23.47 -41.48 0.44
N ALA A 415 24.49 -42.04 1.10
CA ALA A 415 24.79 -43.47 1.15
C ALA A 415 23.68 -44.36 1.75
N ILE A 416 22.64 -43.81 2.38
CA ILE A 416 21.47 -44.58 2.85
C ILE A 416 20.39 -44.70 1.76
N ILE A 417 20.34 -43.75 0.82
CA ILE A 417 19.32 -43.69 -0.23
C ILE A 417 19.71 -44.54 -1.45
N ASP A 418 21.02 -44.66 -1.73
CA ASP A 418 21.55 -45.40 -2.88
C ASP A 418 21.84 -46.90 -2.60
N GLN A 419 21.44 -47.43 -1.43
CA GLN A 419 21.51 -48.89 -1.20
C GLN A 419 20.37 -49.59 -1.94
N PRO A 420 20.65 -50.51 -2.89
CA PRO A 420 19.59 -51.32 -3.48
C PRO A 420 18.93 -52.18 -2.38
N PRO A 421 17.61 -52.41 -2.44
CA PRO A 421 16.93 -53.21 -1.44
C PRO A 421 17.55 -54.61 -1.37
N VAL A 422 17.99 -55.02 -0.18
CA VAL A 422 18.62 -56.32 0.06
C VAL A 422 17.56 -57.42 0.03
N PHE A 423 17.04 -57.71 -1.16
CA PHE A 423 16.31 -58.93 -1.43
C PHE A 423 17.30 -60.10 -1.38
N ARG A 424 17.44 -60.72 -0.19
CA ARG A 424 18.04 -62.05 -0.09
C ARG A 424 17.12 -63.04 -0.78
N VAL A 425 17.37 -63.29 -2.06
CA VAL A 425 16.83 -64.47 -2.75
C VAL A 425 17.52 -65.68 -2.13
N ALA A 426 16.78 -66.45 -1.32
CA ALA A 426 17.25 -67.74 -0.84
C ALA A 426 17.48 -68.66 -2.04
N LYS A 427 18.74 -69.04 -2.29
CA LYS A 427 19.05 -70.07 -3.29
C LYS A 427 18.57 -71.42 -2.76
N LEU A 428 17.42 -71.87 -3.24
CA LEU A 428 17.05 -73.28 -3.19
C LEU A 428 18.10 -74.10 -3.96
N PRO A 429 18.50 -75.30 -3.49
CA PRO A 429 19.45 -76.14 -4.21
C PRO A 429 18.85 -76.60 -5.54
N ILE A 430 19.48 -76.23 -6.66
CA ILE A 430 19.14 -76.79 -7.97
C ILE A 430 19.95 -78.09 -8.13
N PRO A 431 19.34 -79.23 -8.52
CA PRO A 431 20.08 -80.48 -8.70
C PRO A 431 21.14 -80.37 -9.79
N ASN A 432 22.35 -80.89 -9.52
CA ASN A 432 23.40 -81.03 -10.53
C ASN A 432 22.99 -82.10 -11.54
N ASN A 433 22.49 -81.71 -12.72
CA ASN A 433 22.60 -82.45 -13.99
C ASN A 433 21.92 -81.68 -15.15
N LEU A 434 22.71 -81.03 -16.01
CA LEU A 434 22.66 -81.08 -17.50
C LEU A 434 23.70 -80.07 -18.09
N PRO A 435 24.10 -80.18 -19.38
CA PRO A 435 25.47 -79.84 -19.80
C PRO A 435 25.68 -78.44 -20.39
N SER A 436 26.96 -78.13 -20.62
CA SER A 436 27.54 -76.86 -21.04
C SER A 436 27.26 -76.44 -22.49
N SER A 437 26.66 -75.25 -22.67
CA SER A 437 26.92 -74.28 -23.75
C SER A 437 26.30 -72.93 -23.30
N THR A 438 26.76 -71.72 -23.64
CA THR A 438 27.83 -71.25 -24.54
C THR A 438 28.50 -70.01 -23.91
N LYS A 439 29.76 -69.71 -24.26
CA LYS A 439 30.45 -68.44 -23.93
C LYS A 439 29.69 -67.24 -24.52
N VAL A 440 29.85 -66.03 -23.95
CA VAL A 440 30.25 -64.81 -24.70
C VAL A 440 30.54 -63.60 -23.78
N LEU A 441 31.68 -62.94 -24.08
CA LEU A 441 32.12 -61.58 -23.73
C LEU A 441 32.13 -61.10 -22.26
N GLN A 442 33.31 -61.28 -21.67
CA GLN A 442 33.91 -60.37 -20.71
C GLN A 442 34.65 -59.27 -21.49
N SER A 443 34.43 -57.98 -21.21
CA SER A 443 35.41 -56.93 -21.50
C SER A 443 35.43 -55.90 -20.38
N VAL A 444 36.62 -55.64 -19.85
CA VAL A 444 36.89 -54.66 -18.78
C VAL A 444 37.62 -53.50 -19.43
N GLY A 445 37.08 -52.28 -19.28
CA GLY A 445 37.74 -51.05 -19.68
C GLY A 445 37.93 -50.16 -18.46
N SER A 446 39.15 -50.13 -17.92
CA SER A 446 39.52 -49.22 -16.84
C SER A 446 39.62 -47.79 -17.39
N ALA A 447 39.20 -46.79 -16.60
CA ALA A 447 39.42 -45.38 -16.89
C ALA A 447 40.06 -44.73 -15.66
N ASP A 448 41.24 -44.16 -15.86
CA ASP A 448 42.14 -43.74 -14.78
C ASP A 448 41.65 -42.52 -14.00
N ALA A 449 42.04 -42.48 -12.73
CA ALA A 449 41.72 -41.38 -11.82
C ALA A 449 42.71 -40.21 -11.98
N LEU A 450 42.17 -38.98 -11.94
CA LEU A 450 42.94 -37.78 -11.60
C LEU A 450 42.22 -37.02 -10.47
N PRO A 451 42.97 -36.36 -9.57
CA PRO A 451 42.49 -36.05 -8.23
C PRO A 451 41.63 -34.79 -8.15
N SER A 452 40.55 -34.85 -7.38
CA SER A 452 39.84 -33.66 -6.92
C SER A 452 40.70 -32.89 -5.92
N VAL A 453 41.20 -31.71 -6.32
CA VAL A 453 41.84 -30.77 -5.39
C VAL A 453 40.81 -30.34 -4.35
N ARG A 454 41.03 -30.76 -3.10
CA ARG A 454 40.21 -30.42 -1.94
C ARG A 454 40.96 -29.36 -1.15
N PHE A 455 40.42 -28.15 -1.05
CA PHE A 455 40.96 -27.14 -0.13
C PHE A 455 39.86 -26.42 0.66
N ASN A 456 39.88 -26.74 1.96
CA ASN A 456 39.40 -26.02 3.12
C ASN A 456 37.92 -25.58 3.18
N ASP A 457 37.19 -26.37 3.96
CA ASP A 457 36.22 -25.86 4.92
C ASP A 457 36.76 -24.61 5.65
N VAL A 458 36.02 -23.50 5.56
CA VAL A 458 36.11 -22.40 6.54
C VAL A 458 34.73 -22.23 7.14
N LEU A 459 34.56 -22.88 8.29
CA LEU A 459 33.39 -22.80 9.14
C LEU A 459 33.40 -21.46 9.88
N ILE A 460 32.68 -20.45 9.39
CA ILE A 460 32.38 -19.24 10.15
C ILE A 460 30.87 -19.01 10.13
N THR A 461 30.24 -19.37 11.25
CA THR A 461 28.92 -18.92 11.67
C THR A 461 28.91 -17.41 11.91
N PHE A 462 27.95 -16.70 11.30
CA PHE A 462 26.98 -15.80 11.96
C PHE A 462 25.80 -15.55 11.00
#